data_AF-A0A7Z3CK87-F1
#
_entry.id   AF-A0A7Z3CK87-F1
#
_cell.length_a   1.000
_cell.length_b   1.000
_cell.length_c   1.000
_cell.angle_alpha   90.00
_cell.angle_beta   90.00
_cell.angle_gamma   90.00
#
_symmetry.space_group_name_H-M   'P 1'
#
loop_
_entity.id
_entity.type
_entity.pdbx_description
1 polymer ?
#
loop_
_entity_poly.entity_id
_entity_poly.type
_entity_poly.pdbx_seq_one_letter_code
_entity_poly.pdbx_strand_id
1 'polypeptide(L)'
;MYALYSWSIIILFRADLAPPRDLPIRFNRARHKIYAYNFKHQWWNPFDKGKVVPVSYDWSQVRAERWSQASPLPNGVIFKWGVTLSIVAPGTNNVIDRFPLVTMGADQYAWAYICTYMQQGPSALPPPGEPKDHDDVLWCEFALRLAPRVVWPAEMDLESRTAP
;
A
#
# COMPACT_ATOMS: atom_id res chain seq x y z
N MET A 1 -10.62 -17.06 34.50
CA MET A 1 -11.61 -16.08 33.99
C MET A 1 -10.98 -14.74 33.61
N TYR A 2 -10.14 -14.14 34.46
CA TYR A 2 -9.46 -12.85 34.17
C TYR A 2 -8.42 -12.89 33.03
N ALA A 3 -7.67 -13.98 32.89
CA ALA A 3 -6.64 -14.11 31.85
C ALA A 3 -7.22 -14.17 30.42
N LEU A 4 -8.43 -14.70 30.26
CA LEU A 4 -9.14 -14.70 28.97
C LEU A 4 -9.61 -13.28 28.62
N TYR A 5 -10.14 -12.54 29.59
CA TYR A 5 -10.53 -11.14 29.42
C TYR A 5 -9.34 -10.25 29.01
N SER A 6 -8.18 -10.41 29.66
CA SER A 6 -6.98 -9.67 29.28
C SER A 6 -6.49 -10.02 27.88
N TRP A 7 -6.59 -11.29 27.48
CA TRP A 7 -6.25 -11.73 26.12
C TRP A 7 -7.21 -11.16 25.07
N SER A 8 -8.51 -11.16 25.34
CA SER A 8 -9.53 -10.57 24.46
C SER A 8 -9.34 -9.07 24.27
N ILE A 9 -9.00 -8.35 25.34
CA ILE A 9 -8.69 -6.91 25.29
C ILE A 9 -7.47 -6.67 24.39
N ILE A 10 -6.38 -7.41 24.54
CA ILE A 10 -5.18 -7.26 23.72
C ILE A 10 -5.47 -7.51 22.22
N ILE A 11 -6.30 -8.52 21.88
CA ILE A 11 -6.68 -8.78 20.48
C ILE A 11 -7.53 -7.64 19.90
N LEU A 12 -8.53 -7.14 20.64
CA LEU A 12 -9.39 -6.06 20.19
C LEU A 12 -8.61 -4.75 20.01
N PHE A 13 -7.67 -4.45 20.91
CA PHE A 13 -6.78 -3.29 20.76
C PHE A 13 -5.84 -3.43 19.57
N ARG A 14 -5.35 -4.64 19.26
CA ARG A 14 -4.48 -4.88 18.11
C ARG A 14 -5.21 -4.72 16.76
N ALA A 15 -6.52 -4.93 16.73
CA ALA A 15 -7.34 -4.69 15.54
C ALA A 15 -7.52 -3.19 15.24
N ASP A 16 -7.59 -2.33 16.26
CA ASP A 16 -7.68 -0.86 16.11
C ASP A 16 -6.34 -0.21 15.73
N LEU A 17 -5.24 -0.96 15.87
CA LEU A 17 -3.88 -0.59 15.45
C LEU A 17 -3.49 -1.20 14.09
N ALA A 18 -4.40 -1.97 13.47
CA ALA A 18 -4.13 -2.57 12.19
C ALA A 18 -4.11 -1.49 11.11
N PRO A 19 -3.17 -1.57 10.13
CA PRO A 19 -3.26 -0.72 8.96
C PRO A 19 -4.65 -0.91 8.31
N PRO A 20 -5.22 0.14 7.72
CA PRO A 20 -6.50 0.06 7.05
C PRO A 20 -6.44 -1.05 6.00
N ARG A 21 -7.61 -1.66 5.80
CA ARG A 21 -7.77 -2.89 5.03
C ARG A 21 -7.09 -2.85 3.67
N ASP A 22 -7.22 -1.70 3.00
CA ASP A 22 -6.63 -1.45 1.70
C ASP A 22 -5.55 -0.38 1.80
N LEU A 23 -4.51 -0.52 0.99
CA LEU A 23 -3.47 0.50 0.83
C LEU A 23 -3.50 1.00 -0.62
N PRO A 24 -4.58 1.67 -1.05
CA PRO A 24 -4.76 2.03 -2.45
C PRO A 24 -3.71 3.06 -2.86
N ILE A 25 -3.02 2.77 -3.97
CA ILE A 25 -2.17 3.72 -4.67
C ILE A 25 -2.92 4.14 -5.93
N ARG A 26 -3.19 5.43 -6.07
CA ARG A 26 -3.86 6.00 -7.24
C ARG A 26 -2.84 6.65 -8.15
N PHE A 27 -2.92 6.34 -9.44
CA PHE A 27 -2.07 6.91 -10.47
C PHE A 27 -2.89 7.84 -11.36
N ASN A 28 -2.61 9.14 -11.32
CA ASN A 28 -3.21 10.11 -12.22
C ASN A 28 -2.21 10.49 -13.30
N ARG A 29 -2.42 9.93 -14.50
CA ARG A 29 -1.60 10.23 -15.67
C ARG A 29 -1.70 11.70 -16.09
N ALA A 30 -2.89 12.27 -16.15
CA ALA A 30 -3.11 13.63 -16.66
C ALA A 30 -2.34 14.68 -15.85
N ARG A 31 -2.25 14.48 -14.53
CA ARG A 31 -1.47 15.34 -13.63
C ARG A 31 -0.02 14.88 -13.45
N HIS A 32 0.37 13.73 -13.98
CA HIS A 32 1.65 13.07 -13.69
C HIS A 32 1.93 12.96 -12.18
N LYS A 33 0.91 12.57 -11.40
CA LYS A 33 0.99 12.47 -9.94
C LYS A 33 0.57 11.09 -9.43
N ILE A 34 1.12 10.72 -8.29
CA ILE A 34 0.70 9.57 -7.51
C ILE A 34 0.08 10.04 -6.20
N TYR A 35 -0.96 9.34 -5.76
CA TYR A 35 -1.60 9.56 -4.47
C TYR A 35 -1.57 8.26 -3.69
N ALA A 36 -1.09 8.31 -2.46
CA ALA A 36 -0.96 7.16 -1.59
C ALA A 36 -1.20 7.57 -0.15
N TYR A 37 -1.34 6.58 0.73
CA TYR A 37 -1.27 6.79 2.16
C TYR A 37 0.07 6.36 2.67
N ASN A 38 0.77 7.29 3.32
CA ASN A 38 1.98 6.98 4.04
C ASN A 38 1.60 6.47 5.44
N PHE A 39 1.94 5.21 5.71
CA PHE A 39 1.76 4.57 7.01
C PHE A 39 3.08 4.56 7.76
N LYS A 40 3.21 5.49 8.71
CA LYS A 40 4.36 5.51 9.61
C LYS A 40 4.05 4.67 10.83
N HIS A 41 4.30 3.36 10.74
CA HIS A 41 4.20 2.47 11.89
C HIS A 41 5.45 2.60 12.78
N GLN A 42 5.27 3.05 14.02
CA GLN A 42 6.34 3.08 15.02
C GLN A 42 6.43 1.72 15.74
N TRP A 43 7.39 0.88 15.33
CA TRP A 43 7.59 -0.46 15.90
C TRP A 43 7.78 -0.50 17.42
N TRP A 44 8.24 0.60 18.02
CA TRP A 44 8.49 0.72 19.47
C TRP A 44 7.29 1.29 20.24
N ASN A 45 6.32 1.92 19.57
CA ASN A 45 5.15 2.51 20.22
C ASN A 45 3.90 1.68 19.86
N PRO A 46 3.51 0.71 20.70
CA PRO A 46 2.33 -0.10 20.44
C PRO A 46 1.02 0.69 20.54
N PHE A 47 1.05 1.96 20.98
CA PHE A 47 -0.11 2.84 21.04
C PHE A 47 -0.15 3.85 19.89
N ASP A 48 0.88 3.90 19.04
CA ASP A 48 0.82 4.74 17.84
C ASP A 48 -0.15 4.09 16.87
N LYS A 49 -1.25 4.79 16.57
CA LYS A 49 -2.25 4.36 15.59
C LYS A 49 -1.71 4.27 14.17
N GLY A 50 -0.42 4.57 13.97
CA GLY A 50 0.20 4.80 12.69
C GLY A 50 -0.37 6.10 12.13
N LYS A 51 0.47 7.11 11.93
CA LYS A 51 0.00 8.30 11.21
C LYS A 51 -0.27 7.90 9.76
N VAL A 52 -1.56 7.79 9.43
CA VAL A 52 -2.06 7.59 8.07
C VAL A 52 -2.15 8.95 7.42
N VAL A 53 -1.10 9.35 6.71
CA VAL A 53 -1.06 10.65 6.06
C VAL A 53 -1.32 10.46 4.58
N PRO A 54 -2.41 11.02 4.03
CA PRO A 54 -2.61 11.06 2.58
C PRO A 54 -1.52 11.96 1.98
N VAL A 55 -0.75 11.40 1.04
CA VAL A 55 0.39 12.07 0.40
C VAL A 55 0.23 12.04 -1.11
N SER A 56 0.68 13.12 -1.75
CA SER A 56 0.75 13.25 -3.20
C SER A 56 2.19 13.51 -3.61
N TYR A 57 2.68 12.79 -4.63
CA TYR A 57 4.02 12.98 -5.18
C TYR A 57 3.98 13.11 -6.69
N ASP A 58 4.95 13.83 -7.24
CA ASP A 58 5.11 13.91 -8.69
C ASP A 58 5.72 12.60 -9.22
N TRP A 59 5.24 12.16 -10.37
CA TRP A 59 5.70 10.93 -11.02
C TRP A 59 7.20 10.94 -11.30
N SER A 60 7.78 12.11 -11.54
CA SER A 60 9.23 12.30 -11.76
C SER A 60 10.09 11.88 -10.56
N GLN A 61 9.51 11.85 -9.35
CA GLN A 61 10.16 11.48 -8.10
C GLN A 61 10.10 9.96 -7.82
N VAL A 62 9.24 9.24 -8.53
CA VAL A 62 8.99 7.81 -8.29
C VAL A 62 10.08 6.97 -8.94
N ARG A 63 10.64 6.03 -8.18
CA ARG A 63 11.60 5.02 -8.64
C ARG A 63 11.13 3.64 -8.21
N ALA A 64 11.45 2.61 -9.00
CA ALA A 64 11.28 1.24 -8.57
C ALA A 64 12.53 0.72 -7.86
N GLU A 65 12.34 0.22 -6.64
CA GLU A 65 13.34 -0.48 -5.86
C GLU A 65 12.99 -1.97 -5.85
N ARG A 66 13.90 -2.81 -6.36
CA ARG A 66 13.76 -4.27 -6.27
C ARG A 66 14.36 -4.72 -4.95
N TRP A 67 13.64 -5.55 -4.21
CA TRP A 67 14.13 -6.10 -2.94
C TRP A 67 14.03 -7.62 -2.91
N SER A 68 14.95 -8.22 -2.15
CA SER A 68 14.92 -9.62 -1.72
C SER A 68 14.97 -9.68 -0.21
N GLN A 69 14.27 -10.65 0.35
CA GLN A 69 14.47 -11.08 1.72
C GLN A 69 14.54 -12.61 1.76
N ALA A 70 15.63 -13.13 2.31
CA ALA A 70 15.74 -14.53 2.69
C ALA A 70 15.35 -14.65 4.17
N SER A 71 14.38 -15.52 4.47
CA SER A 71 13.98 -15.82 5.84
C SER A 71 14.28 -17.29 6.15
N PRO A 72 15.02 -17.59 7.23
CA PRO A 72 15.27 -18.96 7.66
C PRO A 72 14.00 -19.56 8.27
N LEU A 73 13.67 -20.78 7.86
CA LEU A 73 12.65 -21.64 8.46
C LEU A 73 13.29 -22.92 8.99
N PRO A 74 12.64 -23.63 9.94
CA PRO A 74 13.16 -24.88 10.51
C PRO A 74 13.51 -25.96 9.47
N ASN A 75 12.92 -25.88 8.28
CA ASN A 75 13.00 -26.85 7.19
C ASN A 75 13.46 -26.23 5.85
N GLY A 76 14.07 -25.03 5.85
CA GLY A 76 14.64 -24.43 4.64
C GLY A 76 14.76 -22.91 4.68
N VAL A 77 15.01 -22.29 3.54
CA VAL A 77 15.03 -20.83 3.38
C VAL A 77 13.92 -20.42 2.42
N ILE A 78 13.04 -19.51 2.84
CA ILE A 78 12.07 -18.88 1.94
C ILE A 78 12.67 -17.58 1.42
N PHE A 79 12.69 -17.45 0.09
CA PHE A 79 13.03 -16.20 -0.58
C PHE A 79 11.75 -15.44 -0.94
N LYS A 80 11.65 -14.22 -0.44
CA LYS A 80 10.63 -13.25 -0.83
C LYS A 80 11.28 -12.21 -1.73
N TRP A 81 10.64 -11.91 -2.85
CA TRP A 81 11.08 -10.87 -3.78
C TRP A 81 9.91 -9.94 -4.05
N GLY A 82 10.21 -8.69 -4.32
CA GLY A 82 9.18 -7.72 -4.67
C GLY A 82 9.74 -6.45 -5.27
N VAL A 83 8.81 -5.63 -5.75
CA VAL A 83 9.08 -4.25 -6.16
C VAL A 83 8.43 -3.32 -5.15
N THR A 84 9.15 -2.27 -4.78
CA THR A 84 8.69 -1.19 -3.93
C THR A 84 8.82 0.11 -4.70
N LEU A 85 7.79 0.95 -4.66
CA LEU A 85 7.87 2.31 -5.18
C LEU A 85 8.57 3.18 -4.14
N SER A 86 9.73 3.70 -4.49
CA SER A 86 10.54 4.56 -3.64
C SER A 86 10.47 5.99 -4.15
N ILE A 87 10.09 6.92 -3.28
CA ILE A 87 9.95 8.34 -3.60
C ILE A 87 11.24 9.05 -3.26
N VAL A 88 11.86 9.67 -4.26
CA VAL A 88 13.13 10.37 -4.10
C VAL A 88 12.90 11.86 -3.92
N ALA A 89 13.56 12.48 -2.95
CA ALA A 89 13.45 13.92 -2.73
C ALA A 89 14.03 14.67 -3.94
N PRO A 90 13.33 15.71 -4.44
CA PRO A 90 13.75 16.41 -5.65
C PRO A 90 15.12 17.08 -5.43
N GLY A 91 16.02 16.95 -6.42
CA GLY A 91 17.39 17.48 -6.33
C GLY A 91 18.34 16.66 -5.45
N THR A 92 17.92 15.51 -4.91
CA THR A 92 18.79 14.60 -4.16
C THR A 92 18.58 13.15 -4.61
N ASN A 93 19.37 12.21 -4.08
CA ASN A 93 19.15 10.78 -4.25
C ASN A 93 18.55 10.12 -2.99
N ASN A 94 17.99 10.92 -2.08
CA ASN A 94 17.48 10.44 -0.80
C ASN A 94 16.05 9.93 -0.95
N VAL A 95 15.80 8.68 -0.53
CA VAL A 95 14.46 8.09 -0.51
C VAL A 95 13.71 8.60 0.72
N ILE A 96 12.59 9.30 0.49
CA ILE A 96 11.71 9.83 1.53
C ILE A 96 10.73 8.75 2.00
N ASP A 97 10.02 8.15 1.05
CA ASP A 97 8.93 7.22 1.31
C ASP A 97 9.06 5.97 0.46
N ARG A 98 8.52 4.86 0.96
CA ARG A 98 8.52 3.55 0.29
C ARG A 98 7.13 2.94 0.34
N PHE A 99 6.59 2.57 -0.82
CA PHE A 99 5.30 1.92 -0.97
C PHE A 99 5.48 0.53 -1.59
N PRO A 100 5.37 -0.54 -0.80
CA PRO A 100 5.59 -1.88 -1.29
C PRO A 100 4.45 -2.33 -2.22
N LEU A 101 4.77 -2.86 -3.41
CA LEU A 101 3.76 -3.37 -4.37
C LEU A 101 3.40 -4.86 -4.16
N VAL A 102 3.95 -5.48 -3.12
CA VAL A 102 3.96 -6.95 -2.90
C VAL A 102 2.57 -7.59 -2.81
N THR A 103 1.53 -6.85 -2.45
CA THR A 103 0.18 -7.41 -2.26
C THR A 103 -0.56 -7.66 -3.58
N MET A 104 -0.07 -7.16 -4.72
CA MET A 104 -0.80 -7.27 -5.99
C MET A 104 -0.54 -8.57 -6.77
N GLY A 105 0.18 -9.56 -6.23
CA GLY A 105 0.75 -10.63 -7.07
C GLY A 105 1.68 -10.05 -8.16
N ALA A 106 2.15 -8.83 -7.91
CA ALA A 106 2.96 -7.99 -8.78
C ALA A 106 4.34 -8.63 -8.92
N ASP A 107 4.40 -9.50 -9.90
CA ASP A 107 5.59 -9.95 -10.57
C ASP A 107 6.54 -8.80 -10.94
N GLN A 108 7.72 -9.20 -11.42
CA GLN A 108 8.75 -8.35 -12.00
C GLN A 108 8.25 -7.35 -13.08
N TYR A 109 7.01 -7.49 -13.56
CA TYR A 109 6.43 -6.67 -14.63
C TYR A 109 5.51 -5.56 -14.13
N ALA A 110 5.12 -5.53 -12.86
CA ALA A 110 4.23 -4.49 -12.33
C ALA A 110 4.79 -3.07 -12.53
N TRP A 111 6.11 -2.89 -12.39
CA TRP A 111 6.74 -1.60 -12.68
C TRP A 111 6.60 -1.20 -14.15
N ALA A 112 6.84 -2.14 -15.08
CA ALA A 112 6.69 -1.89 -16.51
C ALA A 112 5.23 -1.54 -16.84
N TYR A 113 4.26 -2.22 -16.24
CA TYR A 113 2.84 -1.92 -16.37
C TYR A 113 2.51 -0.48 -15.95
N ILE A 114 2.96 -0.06 -14.75
CA ILE A 114 2.74 1.30 -14.26
C ILE A 114 3.42 2.33 -15.17
N CYS A 115 4.64 2.08 -15.62
CA CYS A 115 5.35 2.95 -16.56
C CYS A 115 4.58 3.11 -17.88
N THR A 116 4.12 2.02 -18.47
CA THR A 116 3.33 2.04 -19.72
C THR A 116 2.02 2.80 -19.52
N TYR A 117 1.33 2.57 -18.40
CA TYR A 117 0.13 3.33 -18.03
C TYR A 117 0.42 4.84 -17.97
N MET A 118 1.46 5.24 -17.27
CA MET A 118 1.79 6.66 -17.09
C MET A 118 2.27 7.33 -18.38
N GLN A 119 2.94 6.60 -19.28
CA GLN A 119 3.45 7.14 -20.54
C GLN A 119 2.36 7.15 -21.62
N GLN A 120 1.80 5.98 -21.93
CA GLN A 120 0.97 5.74 -23.11
C GLN A 120 -0.53 5.74 -22.79
N GLY A 121 -0.89 5.61 -21.51
CA GLY A 121 -2.28 5.59 -21.07
C GLY A 121 -2.90 4.19 -21.09
N PRO A 122 -4.21 4.09 -20.76
CA PRO A 122 -4.91 2.82 -20.61
C PRO A 122 -5.04 2.04 -21.94
N SER A 123 -5.00 2.72 -23.08
CA SER A 123 -5.11 2.08 -24.40
C SER A 123 -3.91 1.21 -24.78
N ALA A 124 -2.75 1.43 -24.16
CA ALA A 124 -1.53 0.67 -24.41
C ALA A 124 -1.37 -0.55 -23.50
N LEU A 125 -2.28 -0.73 -22.55
CA LEU A 125 -2.26 -1.85 -21.62
C LEU A 125 -3.23 -2.92 -22.07
N PRO A 126 -2.97 -4.20 -21.70
CA PRO A 126 -4.01 -5.21 -21.80
C PRO A 126 -5.25 -4.75 -21.02
N PRO A 127 -6.46 -5.08 -21.49
CA PRO A 127 -7.68 -4.70 -20.80
C PRO A 127 -7.57 -5.12 -19.32
N PRO A 128 -7.88 -4.21 -18.39
CA PRO A 128 -7.78 -4.52 -16.98
C PRO A 128 -8.70 -5.71 -16.67
N GLY A 129 -8.25 -6.59 -15.79
CA GLY A 129 -9.12 -7.63 -15.24
C GLY A 129 -10.32 -7.03 -14.52
N GLU A 130 -11.30 -7.87 -14.19
CA GLU A 130 -12.45 -7.43 -13.41
C GLU A 130 -11.97 -6.80 -12.09
N PRO A 131 -12.51 -5.62 -11.72
CA PRO A 131 -12.23 -5.03 -10.42
C PRO A 131 -12.56 -6.05 -9.34
N LYS A 132 -11.56 -6.43 -8.54
CA LYS A 132 -11.84 -7.25 -7.37
C LYS A 132 -12.73 -6.47 -6.43
N ASP A 133 -13.81 -7.10 -6.00
CA ASP A 133 -14.60 -6.54 -4.92
C ASP A 133 -13.73 -6.55 -3.66
N HIS A 134 -13.37 -5.37 -3.19
CA HIS A 134 -12.60 -5.21 -1.96
C HIS A 134 -13.38 -5.75 -0.76
N ASP A 135 -14.72 -5.86 -0.86
CA ASP A 135 -15.60 -6.41 0.17
C ASP A 135 -15.74 -7.94 0.14
N ASP A 136 -15.25 -8.61 -0.90
CA ASP A 136 -15.22 -10.08 -1.04
C ASP A 136 -14.10 -10.70 -0.20
N VAL A 137 -14.29 -10.62 1.12
CA VAL A 137 -13.41 -11.18 2.15
C VAL A 137 -14.06 -12.42 2.72
N LEU A 138 -13.24 -13.47 2.91
CA LEU A 138 -13.70 -14.76 3.41
C LEU A 138 -14.41 -14.59 4.76
N TRP A 139 -15.43 -15.41 5.00
CA TRP A 139 -16.27 -15.29 6.20
C TRP A 139 -15.47 -15.37 7.52
N CYS A 140 -14.33 -16.06 7.50
CA CYS A 140 -13.44 -16.27 8.64
C CYS A 140 -12.36 -15.19 8.81
N GLU A 141 -12.23 -14.24 7.89
CA GLU A 141 -11.22 -13.17 7.93
C GLU A 141 -11.72 -11.94 8.72
N PHE A 142 -12.08 -12.18 9.98
CA PHE A 142 -12.67 -11.16 10.87
C PHE A 142 -11.80 -9.90 11.02
N ALA A 143 -10.47 -10.05 11.03
CA ALA A 143 -9.56 -8.92 11.15
C ALA A 143 -9.65 -7.96 9.96
N LEU A 144 -9.78 -8.46 8.72
CA LEU A 144 -9.92 -7.63 7.53
C LEU A 144 -11.30 -6.95 7.46
N ARG A 145 -12.34 -7.62 7.96
CA ARG A 145 -13.70 -7.04 8.02
C ARG A 145 -13.85 -5.94 9.06
N LEU A 146 -13.12 -6.06 10.17
CA LEU A 146 -13.12 -5.05 11.23
C LEU A 146 -12.13 -3.92 10.97
N ALA A 147 -11.16 -4.12 10.07
CA ALA A 147 -10.20 -3.09 9.70
C ALA A 147 -10.92 -1.87 9.08
N PRO A 148 -10.54 -0.64 9.46
CA PRO A 148 -11.15 0.55 8.93
C PRO A 148 -10.91 0.65 7.41
N ARG A 149 -11.95 1.11 6.68
CA ARG A 149 -11.81 1.44 5.26
C ARG A 149 -10.99 2.72 5.11
N VAL A 150 -10.27 2.80 4.00
CA VAL A 150 -9.56 4.02 3.63
C VAL A 150 -10.53 5.10 3.18
N VAL A 151 -10.47 6.27 3.82
CA VAL A 151 -11.30 7.44 3.48
C VAL A 151 -10.40 8.58 2.99
N TRP A 152 -10.49 8.89 1.69
CA TRP A 152 -9.75 9.98 1.06
C TRP A 152 -10.27 11.36 1.48
N PRO A 153 -9.39 12.33 1.77
CA PRO A 153 -9.80 13.72 1.91
C PRO A 153 -10.53 14.17 0.64
N ALA A 154 -11.65 14.88 0.79
CA ALA A 154 -12.54 15.21 -0.34
C ALA A 154 -11.82 15.92 -1.50
N GLU A 155 -10.95 16.88 -1.18
CA GLU A 155 -10.15 17.61 -2.18
C GLU A 155 -9.19 16.69 -2.93
N MET A 156 -8.51 15.79 -2.22
CA MET A 156 -7.58 14.83 -2.83
C MET A 156 -8.31 13.74 -3.62
N ASP A 157 -9.49 13.29 -3.14
CA ASP A 157 -10.32 12.35 -3.89
C ASP A 157 -10.71 12.94 -5.24
N LEU A 158 -11.14 14.21 -5.24
CA LEU A 158 -11.48 14.94 -6.46
C LEU A 158 -10.26 15.11 -7.37
N GLU A 159 -9.14 15.63 -6.85
CA GLU A 159 -7.92 15.85 -7.64
C GLU A 159 -7.39 14.56 -8.26
N SER A 160 -7.45 13.45 -7.52
CA SER A 160 -6.94 12.16 -8.00
C SER A 160 -7.78 11.60 -9.16
N ARG A 161 -9.06 11.96 -9.25
CA ARG A 161 -10.01 11.43 -10.24
C ARG A 161 -10.23 12.34 -11.44
N THR A 162 -9.88 13.62 -11.33
CA THR A 162 -10.09 14.60 -12.40
C THR A 162 -8.80 14.90 -13.17
N ALA A 163 -8.97 15.26 -14.45
CA ALA A 163 -7.94 15.93 -15.22
C ALA A 163 -7.88 17.42 -14.82
N PRO A 164 -6.70 18.06 -14.90
CA PRO A 164 -6.58 19.50 -14.73
C PRO A 164 -7.25 20.30 -15.85
#